data_AF-A0A7C5NFY9-F1
#
_entry.id   AF-A0A7C5NFY9-F1
#
_cell.length_a   1.000
_cell.length_b   1.000
_cell.length_c   1.000
_cell.angle_alpha   90.00
_cell.angle_beta   90.00
_cell.angle_gamma   90.00
#
_symmetry.space_group_name_H-M   'P 1'
#
loop_
_entity.id
_entity.type
_entity.pdbx_description
1 polymer ?
#
loop_
_entity_poly.entity_id
_entity_poly.type
_entity_poly.pdbx_seq_one_letter_code
_entity_poly.pdbx_strand_id
1 'polypeptide(L)'
;LVEVPTIYPTGSEKQLIQVLTGKEVPSGGLPLDIGMVCHNVGTAYAVYRAVEFDQPLISRYVTIAGSVAHARNLEVLIGTPLGNLIEECGGNRHTLRRLIVGGPMMGTAMHSDAVPVVKTTNCVLVESTVHDVPLPSRDEYAMPCIRCGNCARACPVNLLPQQMYWYARARDFDKIQDHNLFDCIECGCCDYVCPSQIPLVGYYRYAKSEIWDQEAEKRQADLARQRHQFREFRLQREKQERAERHKKKRSAVAKGGSDEKKAAIEAAMARVRAKKAGQDSAPKNTDNLTPAQQRQVDEADARRQARQRKENPAKDTGESQAANTQDRPQ
;
A
#
# COMPACT_ATOMS: atom_id res chain seq x y z
N LEU A 1 28.06 11.53 -33.59
CA LEU A 1 27.51 10.29 -33.02
C LEU A 1 28.68 9.48 -32.50
N VAL A 2 28.57 8.91 -31.30
CA VAL A 2 29.59 8.01 -30.72
C VAL A 2 29.05 6.59 -30.82
N GLU A 3 29.84 5.68 -31.34
CA GLU A 3 29.48 4.26 -31.42
C GLU A 3 29.68 3.59 -30.06
N VAL A 4 28.71 2.78 -29.64
CA VAL A 4 28.69 2.11 -28.34
C VAL A 4 28.68 0.60 -28.58
N PRO A 5 29.45 -0.21 -27.82
CA PRO A 5 29.46 -1.65 -27.97
C PRO A 5 28.05 -2.25 -27.85
N THR A 6 27.71 -3.16 -28.77
CA THR A 6 26.43 -3.88 -28.79
C THR A 6 26.42 -5.03 -27.78
N ILE A 7 26.64 -4.70 -26.51
CA ILE A 7 26.71 -5.66 -25.39
C ILE A 7 25.62 -5.30 -24.39
N TYR A 8 24.84 -6.28 -23.96
CA TYR A 8 23.89 -6.08 -22.87
C TYR A 8 24.63 -6.07 -21.52
N PRO A 9 24.35 -5.14 -20.57
CA PRO A 9 23.31 -4.11 -20.56
C PRO A 9 23.83 -2.67 -20.76
N THR A 10 24.68 -2.42 -21.75
CA THR A 10 25.27 -1.08 -21.97
C THR A 10 24.23 0.01 -22.23
N GLY A 11 23.00 -0.33 -22.64
CA GLY A 11 21.89 0.62 -22.77
C GLY A 11 21.27 1.10 -21.44
N SER A 12 21.66 0.55 -20.29
CA SER A 12 21.26 1.07 -18.97
C SER A 12 21.89 2.43 -18.71
N GLU A 13 21.16 3.37 -18.12
CA GLU A 13 21.62 4.74 -17.88
C GLU A 13 23.00 4.83 -17.20
N LYS A 14 23.20 4.13 -16.07
CA LYS A 14 24.49 4.14 -15.35
C LYS A 14 25.62 3.54 -16.18
N GLN A 15 25.35 2.46 -16.91
CA GLN A 15 26.33 1.76 -17.75
C GLN A 15 26.71 2.58 -18.98
N LEU A 16 25.72 3.22 -19.61
CA LEU A 16 25.91 4.06 -20.76
C LEU A 16 26.77 5.29 -20.42
N ILE A 17 26.49 5.93 -19.27
CA ILE A 17 27.29 7.05 -18.78
C ILE A 17 28.74 6.61 -18.55
N GLN A 18 28.96 5.47 -17.90
CA GLN A 18 30.30 4.96 -17.64
C GLN A 18 31.05 4.63 -18.94
N VAL A 19 30.40 3.98 -19.91
CA VAL A 19 31.02 3.64 -21.19
C VAL A 19 31.36 4.89 -22.00
N LEU A 20 30.49 5.91 -21.99
CA LEU A 20 30.71 7.14 -22.76
C LEU A 20 31.69 8.12 -22.10
N THR A 21 31.75 8.16 -20.78
CA THR A 21 32.48 9.21 -20.05
C THR A 21 33.56 8.72 -19.10
N GLY A 22 33.59 7.41 -18.80
CA GLY A 22 34.45 6.83 -17.78
C GLY A 22 34.04 7.17 -16.34
N LYS A 23 32.95 7.91 -16.13
CA LYS A 23 32.45 8.29 -14.80
C LYS A 23 31.40 7.31 -14.30
N GLU A 24 31.48 6.93 -13.04
CA GLU A 24 30.47 6.12 -12.37
C GLU A 24 29.46 6.99 -11.62
N VAL A 25 28.18 6.61 -11.69
CA VAL A 25 27.12 7.24 -10.88
C VAL A 25 27.19 6.65 -9.47
N PRO A 26 27.26 7.48 -8.41
CA PRO A 26 27.38 6.98 -7.05
C PRO A 26 26.20 6.08 -6.65
N SER A 27 26.46 5.16 -5.71
CA SER A 27 25.41 4.35 -5.07
C SER A 27 24.37 5.26 -4.43
N GLY A 28 23.09 4.95 -4.63
CA GLY A 28 21.95 5.78 -4.19
C GLY A 28 21.81 7.16 -4.88
N GLY A 29 22.77 7.57 -5.70
CA GLY A 29 22.75 8.85 -6.40
C GLY A 29 22.10 8.77 -7.78
N LEU A 30 21.88 9.96 -8.35
CA LEU A 30 21.32 10.17 -9.68
C LEU A 30 22.42 10.66 -10.64
N PRO A 31 22.30 10.42 -11.95
CA PRO A 31 23.20 11.02 -12.95
C PRO A 31 23.32 12.54 -12.87
N LEU A 32 22.30 13.22 -12.34
CA LEU A 32 22.32 14.66 -12.11
C LEU A 32 23.43 15.06 -11.12
N ASP A 33 23.78 14.20 -10.16
CA ASP A 33 24.82 14.46 -9.16
C ASP A 33 26.22 14.57 -9.80
N ILE A 34 26.39 14.00 -10.99
CA ILE A 34 27.61 14.13 -11.80
C ILE A 34 27.43 15.08 -13.01
N GLY A 35 26.34 15.85 -13.02
CA GLY A 35 26.04 16.85 -14.05
C GLY A 35 25.57 16.27 -15.37
N MET A 36 24.96 15.07 -15.36
CA MET A 36 24.54 14.36 -16.57
C MET A 36 23.04 14.06 -16.56
N VAL A 37 22.44 14.03 -17.76
CA VAL A 37 21.05 13.63 -17.97
C VAL A 37 21.00 12.65 -19.14
N CYS A 38 20.35 11.51 -18.95
CA CYS A 38 20.14 10.52 -19.99
C CYS A 38 18.67 10.50 -20.41
N HIS A 39 18.39 10.73 -21.69
CA HIS A 39 17.04 10.62 -22.24
C HIS A 39 16.96 9.49 -23.25
N ASN A 40 15.94 8.64 -23.09
CA ASN A 40 15.58 7.69 -24.14
C ASN A 40 15.14 8.47 -25.40
N VAL A 41 15.46 7.95 -26.57
CA VAL A 41 15.09 8.53 -27.87
C VAL A 41 13.57 8.74 -27.98
N GLY A 42 12.76 7.80 -27.49
CA GLY A 42 11.30 7.94 -27.48
C GLY A 42 10.81 9.08 -26.59
N THR A 43 11.52 9.37 -25.50
CA THR A 43 11.22 10.54 -24.65
C THR A 43 11.58 11.83 -25.36
N ALA A 44 12.75 11.90 -25.99
CA ALA A 44 13.16 13.08 -26.77
C ALA A 44 12.17 13.37 -27.91
N TYR A 45 11.70 12.34 -28.62
CA TYR A 45 10.66 12.46 -29.64
C TYR A 45 9.34 12.98 -29.06
N ALA A 46 8.89 12.45 -27.93
CA ALA A 46 7.65 12.90 -27.29
C ALA A 46 7.73 14.37 -26.84
N VAL A 47 8.88 14.80 -26.30
CA VAL A 47 9.10 16.22 -25.93
C VAL A 47 9.03 17.11 -27.16
N TYR A 48 9.65 16.71 -28.27
CA TYR A 48 9.56 17.44 -29.54
C TYR A 48 8.11 17.58 -30.01
N ARG A 49 7.32 16.49 -29.98
CA ARG A 49 5.89 16.54 -30.34
C ARG A 49 5.08 17.46 -29.44
N ALA A 50 5.36 17.46 -28.14
CA ALA A 50 4.67 18.30 -27.18
C ALA A 50 4.99 19.79 -27.36
N VAL A 51 6.24 20.15 -27.62
CA VAL A 51 6.66 21.55 -27.74
C VAL A 51 6.31 22.15 -29.11
N GLU A 52 6.57 21.40 -30.18
CA GLU A 52 6.41 21.93 -31.54
C GLU A 52 4.96 21.84 -32.05
N PHE A 53 4.22 20.81 -31.63
CA PHE A 53 2.88 20.52 -32.17
C PHE A 53 1.77 20.56 -31.11
N ASP A 54 2.08 20.96 -29.87
CA ASP A 54 1.15 20.93 -28.72
C ASP A 54 0.48 19.56 -28.52
N GLN A 55 1.18 18.50 -28.91
CA GLN A 55 0.65 17.14 -28.87
C GLN A 55 1.16 16.42 -27.62
N PRO A 56 0.28 16.09 -26.66
CA PRO A 56 0.68 15.31 -25.49
C PRO A 56 1.08 13.89 -25.90
N LEU A 57 1.65 13.13 -24.97
CA LEU A 57 2.00 11.73 -25.19
C LEU A 57 0.71 10.89 -25.35
N ILE A 58 0.25 10.73 -26.59
CA ILE A 58 -0.92 9.93 -26.96
C ILE A 58 -0.55 8.59 -27.60
N SER A 59 0.64 8.48 -28.19
CA SER A 59 1.13 7.29 -28.86
C SER A 59 2.54 6.90 -28.38
N ARG A 60 2.90 5.64 -28.59
CA ARG A 60 4.24 5.11 -28.33
C ARG A 60 4.64 4.11 -29.41
N TYR A 61 5.91 4.11 -29.77
CA TYR A 61 6.48 3.05 -30.59
C TYR A 61 6.68 1.79 -29.74
N VAL A 62 6.06 0.69 -30.15
CA VAL A 62 6.12 -0.61 -29.49
C VAL A 62 6.65 -1.64 -30.47
N THR A 63 7.69 -2.37 -30.07
CA THR A 63 8.22 -3.50 -30.82
C THR A 63 7.44 -4.77 -30.49
N ILE A 64 6.80 -5.39 -31.49
CA ILE A 64 6.15 -6.69 -31.36
C ILE A 64 7.07 -7.75 -32.00
N ALA A 65 7.45 -8.76 -31.21
CA ALA A 65 8.32 -9.84 -31.67
C ALA A 65 7.96 -11.19 -31.01
N GLY A 66 8.63 -12.27 -31.42
CA GLY A 66 8.37 -13.64 -30.98
C GLY A 66 7.50 -14.40 -31.97
N SER A 67 6.58 -15.23 -31.48
CA SER A 67 5.67 -16.08 -32.25
C SER A 67 4.53 -15.29 -32.92
N VAL A 68 4.89 -14.37 -33.82
CA VAL A 68 3.98 -13.59 -34.67
C VAL A 68 4.41 -13.74 -36.13
N ALA A 69 3.48 -13.64 -37.08
CA ALA A 69 3.80 -13.75 -38.50
C ALA A 69 4.74 -12.63 -38.98
N HIS A 70 4.56 -11.42 -38.44
CA HIS A 70 5.30 -10.24 -38.87
C HIS A 70 5.77 -9.38 -37.69
N ALA A 71 6.94 -9.71 -37.15
CA ALA A 71 7.61 -8.90 -36.13
C ALA A 71 7.95 -7.51 -36.69
N ARG A 72 7.51 -6.44 -36.01
CA ARG A 72 7.68 -5.07 -36.47
C ARG A 72 7.52 -4.06 -35.32
N ASN A 73 7.93 -2.82 -35.59
CA ASN A 73 7.65 -1.69 -34.71
C ASN A 73 6.33 -1.04 -35.14
N LEU A 74 5.45 -0.78 -34.19
CA LEU A 74 4.16 -0.13 -34.41
C LEU A 74 4.10 1.17 -33.62
N GLU A 75 3.55 2.23 -34.21
CA GLU A 75 3.10 3.39 -33.44
C GLU A 75 1.69 3.11 -32.93
N VAL A 76 1.52 3.06 -31.61
CA VAL A 76 0.27 2.61 -30.99
C VAL A 76 -0.22 3.63 -29.99
N LEU A 77 -1.54 3.85 -29.97
CA LEU A 77 -2.17 4.71 -28.98
C LEU A 77 -2.05 4.11 -27.57
N ILE A 78 -1.83 4.98 -26.59
CA ILE A 78 -1.88 4.57 -25.18
C ILE A 78 -3.30 4.12 -24.85
N GLY A 79 -3.42 2.97 -24.19
CA GLY A 79 -4.69 2.33 -23.87
C GLY A 79 -5.08 1.18 -24.81
N THR A 80 -4.46 1.05 -25.99
CA THR A 80 -4.76 -0.08 -26.89
C THR A 80 -4.42 -1.42 -26.23
N PRO A 81 -5.33 -2.42 -26.20
CA PRO A 81 -5.05 -3.73 -25.63
C PRO A 81 -3.95 -4.47 -26.40
N LEU A 82 -3.05 -5.16 -25.70
CA LEU A 82 -1.96 -5.93 -26.30
C LEU A 82 -2.45 -6.97 -27.33
N GLY A 83 -3.61 -7.59 -27.10
CA GLY A 83 -4.23 -8.54 -28.03
C GLY A 83 -4.42 -7.98 -29.45
N ASN A 84 -4.80 -6.71 -29.57
CA ASN A 84 -5.00 -6.06 -30.87
C ASN A 84 -3.66 -5.92 -31.63
N LEU A 85 -2.56 -5.64 -30.92
CA LEU A 85 -1.23 -5.53 -31.52
C LEU A 85 -0.73 -6.91 -31.98
N ILE A 86 -1.05 -7.96 -31.22
CA ILE A 86 -0.71 -9.34 -31.57
C ILE A 86 -1.44 -9.74 -32.86
N GLU A 87 -2.75 -9.48 -32.94
CA GLU A 87 -3.57 -9.76 -34.14
C GLU A 87 -3.05 -8.99 -35.36
N GLU A 88 -2.73 -7.70 -35.21
CA GLU A 88 -2.17 -6.86 -36.27
C GLU A 88 -0.84 -7.41 -36.82
N CYS A 89 -0.04 -8.04 -35.96
CA CYS A 89 1.20 -8.73 -36.34
C CYS A 89 0.99 -10.16 -36.85
N GLY A 90 -0.26 -10.62 -36.98
CA GLY A 90 -0.62 -11.97 -37.42
C GLY A 90 -0.34 -13.07 -36.38
N GLY A 91 -0.33 -12.71 -35.09
CA GLY A 91 -0.19 -13.65 -33.98
C GLY A 91 -1.54 -14.29 -33.61
N ASN A 92 -1.52 -15.59 -33.29
CA ASN A 92 -2.74 -16.32 -32.91
C ASN A 92 -2.95 -16.29 -31.38
N ARG A 93 -3.98 -15.56 -30.96
CA ARG A 93 -4.36 -15.39 -29.55
C ARG A 93 -4.73 -16.70 -28.83
N HIS A 94 -5.29 -17.67 -29.54
CA HIS A 94 -5.67 -18.97 -28.97
C HIS A 94 -4.45 -19.87 -28.68
N THR A 95 -3.31 -19.58 -29.31
CA THR A 95 -2.07 -20.34 -29.12
C THR A 95 -1.10 -19.64 -28.17
N LEU A 96 -1.49 -18.53 -27.55
CA LEU A 96 -0.64 -17.77 -26.64
C LEU A 96 -0.32 -18.61 -25.40
N ARG A 97 0.98 -18.88 -25.20
CA ARG A 97 1.50 -19.51 -23.99
C ARG A 97 1.90 -18.47 -22.96
N ARG A 98 2.65 -17.45 -23.40
CA ARG A 98 3.18 -16.40 -22.54
C ARG A 98 3.28 -15.10 -23.33
N LEU A 99 2.91 -14.01 -22.67
CA LEU A 99 3.04 -12.66 -23.17
C LEU A 99 4.00 -11.91 -22.25
N ILE A 100 5.09 -11.37 -22.77
CA ILE A 100 6.07 -10.65 -21.96
C ILE A 100 6.08 -9.18 -22.40
N VAL A 101 5.82 -8.26 -21.48
CA VAL A 101 5.99 -6.83 -21.73
C VAL A 101 7.37 -6.42 -21.27
N GLY A 102 8.14 -5.83 -22.18
CA GLY A 102 9.56 -5.50 -22.02
C GLY A 102 10.46 -6.40 -22.87
N GLY A 103 11.75 -6.40 -22.55
CA GLY A 103 12.73 -7.25 -23.24
C GLY A 103 12.80 -8.66 -22.66
N PRO A 104 13.57 -9.56 -23.28
CA PRO A 104 13.68 -10.96 -22.86
C PRO A 104 14.33 -11.14 -21.49
N MET A 105 15.10 -10.14 -21.03
CA MET A 105 15.84 -10.18 -19.77
C MET A 105 15.04 -9.59 -18.60
N MET A 106 14.49 -8.39 -18.77
CA MET A 106 13.83 -7.62 -17.69
C MET A 106 12.30 -7.66 -17.76
N GLY A 107 11.74 -8.19 -18.85
CA GLY A 107 10.31 -8.14 -19.12
C GLY A 107 9.49 -8.91 -18.09
N THR A 108 8.22 -8.51 -17.98
CA THR A 108 7.25 -9.11 -17.06
C THR A 108 6.25 -9.94 -17.84
N ALA A 109 6.05 -11.18 -17.41
CA ALA A 109 5.01 -12.04 -17.97
C ALA A 109 3.63 -11.50 -17.56
N MET A 110 2.76 -11.33 -18.55
CA MET A 110 1.39 -10.87 -18.38
C MET A 110 0.44 -12.06 -18.31
N HIS A 111 -0.58 -11.93 -17.47
CA HIS A 111 -1.63 -12.94 -17.31
C HIS A 111 -2.74 -12.83 -18.36
N SER A 112 -2.85 -11.68 -19.02
CA SER A 112 -3.89 -11.40 -20.00
C SER A 112 -3.34 -10.52 -21.11
N ASP A 113 -3.88 -10.70 -22.31
CA ASP A 113 -3.64 -9.86 -23.48
C ASP A 113 -4.57 -8.63 -23.54
N ALA A 114 -5.52 -8.51 -22.60
CA ALA A 114 -6.36 -7.32 -22.43
C ALA A 114 -5.62 -6.15 -21.75
N VAL A 115 -4.39 -6.37 -21.28
CA VAL A 115 -3.55 -5.34 -20.68
C VAL A 115 -3.35 -4.20 -21.70
N PRO A 116 -3.49 -2.92 -21.29
CA PRO A 116 -3.30 -1.81 -22.21
C PRO A 116 -1.81 -1.50 -22.44
N VAL A 117 -1.50 -0.97 -23.63
CA VAL A 117 -0.26 -0.25 -23.88
C VAL A 117 -0.22 0.98 -22.97
N VAL A 118 0.86 1.15 -22.22
CA VAL A 118 1.11 2.29 -21.34
C VAL A 118 2.37 3.02 -21.74
N LYS A 119 2.63 4.19 -21.13
CA LYS A 119 3.82 5.02 -21.40
C LYS A 119 5.17 4.31 -21.23
N THR A 120 5.21 3.17 -20.56
CA THR A 120 6.43 2.36 -20.33
C THR A 120 6.52 1.12 -21.23
N THR A 121 5.48 0.83 -22.02
CA THR A 121 5.46 -0.32 -22.93
C THR A 121 6.38 -0.04 -24.12
N ASN A 122 7.53 -0.71 -24.19
CA ASN A 122 8.50 -0.54 -25.28
C ASN A 122 8.51 -1.74 -26.23
N CYS A 123 8.38 -2.93 -25.68
CA CYS A 123 8.45 -4.18 -26.43
C CYS A 123 7.43 -5.16 -25.84
N VAL A 124 6.90 -6.02 -26.70
CA VAL A 124 6.01 -7.12 -26.36
C VAL A 124 6.55 -8.36 -27.06
N LEU A 125 6.94 -9.37 -26.26
CA LEU A 125 7.36 -10.66 -26.76
C LEU A 125 6.23 -11.66 -26.61
N VAL A 126 5.87 -12.28 -27.72
CA VAL A 126 4.80 -13.27 -27.82
C VAL A 126 5.42 -14.66 -27.87
N GLU A 127 5.02 -15.55 -26.98
CA GLU A 127 5.39 -16.97 -27.04
C GLU A 127 4.12 -17.80 -27.31
N SER A 128 4.18 -18.65 -28.35
CA SER A 128 3.10 -19.56 -28.73
C SER A 128 3.40 -21.00 -28.32
N THR A 129 2.36 -21.82 -28.17
CA THR A 129 2.45 -23.26 -27.92
C THR A 129 2.83 -24.09 -29.17
N VAL A 130 2.79 -23.52 -30.37
CA VAL A 130 2.84 -24.29 -31.65
C VAL A 130 4.28 -24.61 -32.12
N HIS A 131 5.30 -24.03 -31.51
CA HIS A 131 6.70 -24.39 -31.77
C HIS A 131 7.33 -24.96 -30.49
N ASP A 132 7.11 -26.26 -30.31
CA ASP A 132 7.59 -27.09 -29.21
C ASP A 132 9.11 -27.09 -29.09
N VAL A 133 9.63 -26.17 -28.31
CA VAL A 133 10.32 -26.61 -27.10
C VAL A 133 9.56 -25.93 -25.97
N PRO A 134 8.94 -26.68 -25.04
CA PRO A 134 8.57 -26.08 -23.78
C PRO A 134 9.89 -25.57 -23.21
N LEU A 135 10.14 -24.26 -23.25
CA LEU A 135 11.09 -23.71 -22.31
C LEU A 135 10.37 -23.82 -20.98
N PRO A 136 10.75 -24.80 -20.14
CA PRO A 136 10.17 -24.91 -18.82
C PRO A 136 10.38 -23.58 -18.11
N SER A 137 9.50 -23.25 -17.17
CA SER A 137 9.79 -22.11 -16.30
C SER A 137 11.18 -22.36 -15.69
N ARG A 138 12.05 -21.34 -15.61
CA ARG A 138 13.41 -21.53 -15.05
C ARG A 138 13.35 -22.14 -13.64
N ASP A 139 12.23 -21.92 -12.95
CA ASP A 139 11.91 -22.49 -11.65
C ASP A 139 11.81 -24.03 -11.67
N GLU A 140 11.29 -24.63 -12.74
CA GLU A 140 11.16 -26.09 -12.89
C GLU A 140 12.52 -26.80 -13.04
N TYR A 141 13.56 -26.08 -13.50
CA TYR A 141 14.90 -26.64 -13.76
C TYR A 141 15.97 -26.04 -12.85
N ALA A 142 15.56 -25.31 -11.81
CA ALA A 142 16.47 -24.72 -10.85
C ALA A 142 17.19 -25.82 -10.05
N MET A 143 18.46 -26.03 -10.38
CA MET A 143 19.33 -26.97 -9.68
C MET A 143 20.01 -26.29 -8.49
N PRO A 144 20.52 -27.05 -7.50
CA PRO A 144 21.32 -26.49 -6.42
C PRO A 144 22.53 -25.68 -6.94
N CYS A 145 22.87 -24.62 -6.22
CA CYS A 145 24.00 -23.76 -6.56
C CYS A 145 25.33 -24.53 -6.43
N ILE A 146 26.10 -24.63 -7.51
CA ILE A 146 27.42 -25.28 -7.54
C ILE A 146 28.58 -24.33 -7.20
N ARG A 147 28.28 -23.09 -6.78
CA ARG A 147 29.27 -22.07 -6.37
C ARG A 147 30.35 -21.74 -7.42
N CYS A 148 29.99 -21.73 -8.70
CA CYS A 148 30.94 -21.47 -9.80
C CYS A 148 31.43 -20.01 -9.93
N GLY A 149 30.75 -19.03 -9.33
CA GLY A 149 31.14 -17.61 -9.38
C GLY A 149 30.81 -16.87 -10.68
N ASN A 150 30.23 -17.52 -11.69
CA ASN A 150 29.87 -16.88 -12.97
C ASN A 150 28.96 -15.66 -12.81
N CYS A 151 28.02 -15.72 -11.87
CA CYS A 151 27.09 -14.64 -11.60
C CYS A 151 27.78 -13.35 -11.12
N ALA A 152 28.88 -13.45 -10.35
CA ALA A 152 29.66 -12.30 -9.91
C ALA A 152 30.45 -11.70 -11.08
N ARG A 153 31.08 -12.54 -11.92
CA ARG A 153 31.84 -12.09 -13.09
C ARG A 153 30.96 -11.40 -14.14
N ALA A 154 29.71 -11.83 -14.30
CA ALA A 154 28.77 -11.26 -15.25
C ALA A 154 28.00 -10.05 -14.71
N CYS A 155 28.20 -9.66 -13.44
CA CYS A 155 27.46 -8.56 -12.85
C CYS A 155 28.03 -7.21 -13.35
N PRO A 156 27.24 -6.39 -14.08
CA PRO A 156 27.73 -5.13 -14.64
C PRO A 156 27.95 -4.03 -13.57
N VAL A 157 27.43 -4.24 -12.36
CA VAL A 157 27.57 -3.32 -11.22
C VAL A 157 28.45 -3.90 -10.11
N ASN A 158 29.23 -4.94 -10.42
CA ASN A 158 30.23 -5.53 -9.51
C ASN A 158 29.69 -5.97 -8.13
N LEU A 159 28.43 -6.43 -8.07
CA LEU A 159 27.85 -7.00 -6.85
C LEU A 159 28.29 -8.47 -6.66
N LEU A 160 27.89 -9.04 -5.51
CA LEU A 160 28.08 -10.46 -5.19
C LEU A 160 26.74 -11.23 -5.21
N PRO A 161 26.15 -11.52 -6.40
CA PRO A 161 24.88 -12.25 -6.50
C PRO A 161 24.85 -13.56 -5.72
N GLN A 162 25.95 -14.30 -5.69
CA GLN A 162 26.00 -15.56 -4.96
C GLN A 162 25.68 -15.39 -3.47
N GLN A 163 26.25 -14.37 -2.81
CA GLN A 163 25.99 -14.11 -1.38
C GLN A 163 24.58 -13.56 -1.17
N MET A 164 24.19 -12.59 -2.00
CA MET A 164 22.85 -12.01 -1.97
C MET A 164 21.76 -13.08 -2.10
N TYR A 165 21.96 -14.07 -2.96
CA TYR A 165 21.02 -15.19 -3.12
C TYR A 165 20.83 -15.99 -1.85
N TRP A 166 21.91 -16.31 -1.13
CA TRP A 166 21.81 -17.07 0.12
C TRP A 166 21.08 -16.27 1.20
N TYR A 167 21.36 -14.97 1.32
CA TYR A 167 20.63 -14.10 2.26
C TYR A 167 19.17 -13.91 1.86
N ALA A 168 18.87 -13.70 0.58
CA ALA A 168 17.50 -13.60 0.07
C ALA A 168 16.70 -14.88 0.35
N ARG A 169 17.30 -16.04 0.06
CA ARG A 169 16.68 -17.34 0.30
C ARG A 169 16.47 -17.62 1.79
N ALA A 170 17.39 -17.17 2.65
CA ALA A 170 17.27 -17.27 4.10
C ALA A 170 16.33 -16.22 4.71
N ARG A 171 15.82 -15.27 3.91
CA ARG A 171 15.06 -14.09 4.37
C ARG A 171 15.82 -13.25 5.40
N ASP A 172 17.15 -13.19 5.27
CA ASP A 172 18.03 -12.37 6.09
C ASP A 172 18.18 -10.99 5.40
N PHE A 173 17.19 -10.13 5.64
CA PHE A 173 17.06 -8.84 4.96
C PHE A 173 18.06 -7.78 5.43
N ASP A 174 18.62 -7.92 6.63
CA ASP A 174 19.65 -7.01 7.12
C ASP A 174 20.96 -7.27 6.37
N LYS A 175 21.40 -8.54 6.32
CA LYS A 175 22.65 -8.90 5.63
C LYS A 175 22.60 -8.68 4.12
N ILE A 176 21.45 -8.85 3.49
CA ILE A 176 21.34 -8.60 2.04
C ILE A 176 21.46 -7.10 1.73
N GLN A 177 21.00 -6.22 2.64
CA GLN A 177 21.19 -4.78 2.51
C GLN A 177 22.66 -4.40 2.69
N ASP A 178 23.39 -5.03 3.61
CA ASP A 178 24.85 -4.87 3.76
C ASP A 178 25.61 -5.24 2.47
N HIS A 179 25.00 -6.05 1.60
CA HIS A 179 25.52 -6.41 0.28
C HIS A 179 24.98 -5.54 -0.87
N ASN A 180 24.51 -4.33 -0.56
CA ASN A 180 24.06 -3.31 -1.51
C ASN A 180 22.97 -3.81 -2.47
N LEU A 181 21.97 -4.53 -1.95
CA LEU A 181 20.84 -5.05 -2.74
C LEU A 181 20.19 -3.97 -3.64
N PHE A 182 20.07 -2.74 -3.14
CA PHE A 182 19.42 -1.65 -3.85
C PHE A 182 20.22 -1.11 -5.05
N ASP A 183 21.51 -1.42 -5.15
CA ASP A 183 22.33 -1.12 -6.33
C ASP A 183 22.11 -2.15 -7.47
N CYS A 184 21.46 -3.27 -7.19
CA CYS A 184 21.11 -4.25 -8.22
C CYS A 184 20.10 -3.64 -9.20
N ILE A 185 20.50 -3.52 -10.47
CA ILE A 185 19.65 -2.98 -11.55
C ILE A 185 18.70 -4.03 -12.19
N GLU A 186 18.63 -5.24 -11.63
CA GLU A 186 17.74 -6.32 -12.09
C GLU A 186 17.89 -6.69 -13.58
N CYS A 187 19.11 -6.56 -14.12
CA CYS A 187 19.40 -6.83 -15.53
C CYS A 187 19.31 -8.31 -15.94
N GLY A 188 19.29 -9.26 -14.99
CA GLY A 188 19.19 -10.68 -15.33
C GLY A 188 20.44 -11.31 -15.94
N CYS A 189 21.57 -10.59 -16.02
CA CYS A 189 22.84 -11.17 -16.50
C CYS A 189 23.26 -12.37 -15.65
N CYS A 190 23.12 -12.24 -14.32
CA CYS A 190 23.45 -13.30 -13.37
C CYS A 190 22.54 -14.54 -13.51
N ASP A 191 21.26 -14.35 -13.83
CA ASP A 191 20.33 -15.44 -14.12
C ASP A 191 20.80 -16.15 -15.38
N TYR A 192 20.98 -15.42 -16.49
CA TYR A 192 21.33 -15.99 -17.79
C TYR A 192 22.59 -16.85 -17.76
N VAL A 193 23.65 -16.43 -17.06
CA VAL A 193 24.92 -17.19 -17.00
C VAL A 193 24.93 -18.32 -15.96
N CYS A 194 23.88 -18.48 -15.17
CA CYS A 194 23.83 -19.48 -14.10
C CYS A 194 23.67 -20.90 -14.68
N PRO A 195 24.67 -21.80 -14.53
CA PRO A 195 24.56 -23.17 -15.04
C PRO A 195 23.49 -23.97 -14.30
N SER A 196 23.20 -23.62 -13.05
CA SER A 196 22.13 -24.21 -12.24
C SER A 196 20.75 -23.62 -12.54
N GLN A 197 20.65 -22.69 -13.50
CA GLN A 197 19.42 -22.01 -13.92
C GLN A 197 18.64 -21.28 -12.80
N ILE A 198 19.29 -20.96 -11.68
CA ILE A 198 18.67 -20.31 -10.52
C ILE A 198 18.14 -18.92 -10.91
N PRO A 199 16.87 -18.57 -10.60
CA PRO A 199 16.25 -17.28 -10.90
C PRO A 199 16.68 -16.20 -9.89
N LEU A 200 17.96 -15.82 -9.89
CA LEU A 200 18.54 -14.93 -8.87
C LEU A 200 17.82 -13.57 -8.81
N VAL A 201 17.47 -12.97 -9.95
CA VAL A 201 16.74 -11.68 -9.99
C VAL A 201 15.36 -11.80 -9.35
N GLY A 202 14.68 -12.94 -9.48
CA GLY A 202 13.41 -13.20 -8.79
C GLY A 202 13.55 -13.08 -7.27
N TYR A 203 14.60 -13.68 -6.70
CA TYR A 203 14.90 -13.56 -5.27
C TYR A 203 15.24 -12.13 -4.85
N TYR A 204 15.94 -11.36 -5.69
CA TYR A 204 16.28 -9.97 -5.37
C TYR A 204 15.06 -9.04 -5.43
N ARG A 205 14.19 -9.22 -6.44
CA ARG A 205 12.93 -8.49 -6.53
C ARG A 205 12.07 -8.76 -5.31
N TYR A 206 11.93 -10.04 -4.94
CA TYR A 206 11.24 -10.44 -3.72
C TYR A 206 11.84 -9.75 -2.48
N ALA A 207 13.16 -9.84 -2.29
CA ALA A 207 13.81 -9.23 -1.13
C ALA A 207 13.65 -7.70 -1.08
N LYS A 208 13.74 -6.99 -2.21
CA LYS A 208 13.51 -5.54 -2.27
C LYS A 208 12.08 -5.17 -1.89
N SER A 209 11.09 -5.89 -2.43
CA SER A 209 9.68 -5.68 -2.10
C SER A 209 9.42 -5.86 -0.60
N GLU A 210 9.91 -6.95 -0.01
CA GLU A 210 9.74 -7.23 1.41
C GLU A 210 10.40 -6.16 2.31
N ILE A 211 11.60 -5.68 1.93
CA ILE A 211 12.26 -4.61 2.68
C ILE A 211 11.43 -3.32 2.61
N TRP A 212 10.92 -2.95 1.45
CA TRP A 212 10.06 -1.78 1.31
C TRP A 212 8.76 -1.89 2.10
N ASP A 213 8.15 -3.08 2.13
CA ASP A 213 6.95 -3.33 2.92
C ASP A 213 7.24 -3.18 4.42
N GLN A 214 8.34 -3.75 4.92
CA GLN A 214 8.80 -3.59 6.30
C GLN A 214 9.09 -2.12 6.66
N GLU A 215 9.74 -1.38 5.77
CA GLU A 215 9.99 0.06 5.96
C GLU A 215 8.68 0.87 5.99
N ALA A 216 7.73 0.54 5.11
CA ALA A 216 6.43 1.18 5.08
C ALA A 216 5.65 0.93 6.37
N GLU A 217 5.61 -0.31 6.86
CA GLU A 217 5.01 -0.68 8.13
C GLU A 217 5.66 0.04 9.31
N LYS A 218 6.99 0.06 9.36
CA LYS A 218 7.75 0.77 10.39
C LYS A 218 7.42 2.27 10.39
N ARG A 219 7.37 2.89 9.21
CA ARG A 219 7.00 4.31 9.07
C ARG A 219 5.57 4.56 9.55
N GLN A 220 4.62 3.69 9.24
CA GLN A 220 3.25 3.80 9.74
C GLN A 220 3.16 3.64 11.25
N ALA A 221 3.93 2.70 11.82
CA ALA A 221 4.01 2.50 13.27
C ALA A 221 4.61 3.72 13.99
N ASP A 222 5.67 4.31 13.44
CA ASP A 222 6.29 5.52 13.98
C ASP A 222 5.32 6.72 13.92
N LEU A 223 4.61 6.90 12.79
CA LEU A 223 3.57 7.93 12.66
C LEU A 223 2.41 7.69 13.65
N ALA A 224 2.02 6.45 13.90
CA ALA A 224 1.01 6.12 14.90
C ALA A 224 1.49 6.43 16.32
N ARG A 225 2.76 6.10 16.65
CA ARG A 225 3.39 6.41 17.94
C ARG A 225 3.46 7.91 18.18
N GLN A 226 3.88 8.69 17.19
CA GLN A 226 3.92 10.15 17.27
C GLN A 226 2.52 10.75 17.51
N ARG A 227 1.50 10.25 16.79
CA ARG A 227 0.10 10.65 17.00
C ARG A 227 -0.40 10.33 18.41
N HIS A 228 -0.03 9.16 18.94
CA HIS A 228 -0.40 8.76 20.30
C HIS A 228 0.26 9.65 21.35
N GLN A 229 1.58 9.86 21.26
CA GLN A 229 2.34 10.72 22.17
C GLN A 229 1.78 12.16 22.17
N PHE A 230 1.43 12.70 21.00
CA PHE A 230 0.84 14.04 20.91
C PHE A 230 -0.55 14.11 21.56
N ARG A 231 -1.36 13.05 21.45
CA ARG A 231 -2.65 12.96 22.13
C ARG A 231 -2.48 12.91 23.66
N GLU A 232 -1.54 12.10 24.16
CA GLU A 232 -1.25 12.04 25.59
C GLU A 232 -0.76 13.38 26.13
N PHE A 233 0.14 14.04 25.40
CA PHE A 233 0.61 15.38 25.74
C PHE A 233 -0.55 16.38 25.86
N ARG A 234 -1.48 16.41 24.88
CA ARG A 234 -2.68 17.28 24.97
C ARG A 234 -3.53 16.95 26.20
N LEU A 235 -3.79 15.68 26.47
CA LEU A 235 -4.61 15.25 27.61
C LEU A 235 -3.96 15.63 28.95
N GLN A 236 -2.64 15.46 29.07
CA GLN A 236 -1.88 15.87 30.25
C GLN A 236 -1.93 17.39 30.44
N ARG A 237 -1.74 18.17 29.36
CA ARG A 237 -1.84 19.64 29.40
C ARG A 237 -3.23 20.10 29.82
N GLU A 238 -4.29 19.55 29.22
CA GLU A 238 -5.67 19.85 29.60
C GLU A 238 -5.95 19.49 31.06
N LYS A 239 -5.43 18.35 31.55
CA LYS A 239 -5.59 17.94 32.95
C LYS A 239 -4.87 18.90 33.91
N GLN A 240 -3.65 19.34 33.57
CA GLN A 240 -2.90 20.33 34.34
C GLN A 240 -3.60 21.69 34.35
N GLU A 241 -4.00 22.21 33.19
CA GLU A 241 -4.75 23.47 33.07
C GLU A 241 -6.08 23.42 33.86
N ARG A 242 -6.82 22.31 33.79
CA ARG A 242 -8.04 22.10 34.59
C ARG A 242 -7.70 22.07 36.08
N ALA A 243 -6.67 21.34 36.51
CA ALA A 243 -6.26 21.27 37.91
C ALA A 243 -5.83 22.64 38.47
N GLU A 244 -5.08 23.42 37.69
CA GLU A 244 -4.71 24.80 38.03
C GLU A 244 -5.93 25.70 38.13
N ARG A 245 -6.89 25.60 37.19
CA ARG A 245 -8.15 26.34 37.23
C ARG A 245 -8.96 25.99 38.48
N HIS A 246 -9.02 24.70 38.85
CA HIS A 246 -9.66 24.25 40.09
C HIS A 246 -8.91 24.74 41.34
N LYS A 247 -7.58 24.73 41.35
CA LYS A 247 -6.76 25.25 42.46
C LYS A 247 -6.94 26.76 42.64
N LYS A 248 -6.89 27.54 41.55
CA LYS A 248 -7.17 28.99 41.54
C LYS A 248 -8.58 29.30 42.04
N LYS A 249 -9.60 28.54 41.61
CA LYS A 249 -10.97 28.65 42.13
C LYS A 249 -11.04 28.33 43.64
N ARG A 250 -10.43 27.24 44.10
CA ARG A 250 -10.39 26.89 45.54
C ARG A 250 -9.68 27.95 46.39
N SER A 251 -8.53 28.48 45.94
CA SER A 251 -7.82 29.54 46.66
C SER A 251 -8.58 30.86 46.67
N ALA A 252 -9.32 31.20 45.60
CA ALA A 252 -10.18 32.37 45.57
C ALA A 252 -11.39 32.22 46.50
N VAL A 253 -11.97 31.02 46.58
CA VAL A 253 -13.06 30.72 47.54
C VAL A 253 -12.57 30.76 48.99
N ALA A 254 -11.34 30.30 49.27
CA ALA A 254 -10.73 30.33 50.60
C ALA A 254 -10.27 31.72 51.05
N LYS A 255 -9.87 32.61 50.11
CA LYS A 255 -9.53 34.01 50.41
C LYS A 255 -10.75 34.94 50.50
N GLY A 256 -11.91 34.53 49.98
CA GLY A 256 -13.16 35.26 50.14
C GLY A 256 -13.96 34.74 51.34
N GLY A 257 -13.73 35.34 52.51
CA GLY A 257 -14.58 35.39 53.72
C GLY A 257 -15.41 34.15 54.05
N SER A 258 -15.04 33.42 55.10
CA SER A 258 -15.78 32.26 55.62
C SER A 258 -17.16 32.61 56.18
N ASP A 259 -17.41 33.88 56.51
CA ASP A 259 -18.56 34.24 57.33
C ASP A 259 -19.77 34.69 56.50
N GLU A 260 -19.56 35.41 55.39
CA GLU A 260 -20.64 35.81 54.47
C GLU A 260 -21.23 34.61 53.70
N LYS A 261 -20.41 33.62 53.36
CA LYS A 261 -20.87 32.42 52.63
C LYS A 261 -21.61 31.43 53.52
N LYS A 262 -21.24 31.28 54.80
CA LYS A 262 -22.00 30.44 55.75
C LYS A 262 -23.41 31.01 55.95
N ALA A 263 -23.52 32.33 56.14
CA ALA A 263 -24.80 33.03 56.24
C ALA A 263 -25.65 32.91 54.95
N ALA A 264 -25.03 33.01 53.77
CA ALA A 264 -25.73 32.86 52.49
C ALA A 264 -26.19 31.41 52.22
N ILE A 265 -25.43 30.40 52.65
CA ILE A 265 -25.78 28.98 52.50
C ILE A 265 -26.90 28.58 53.47
N GLU A 266 -26.90 29.08 54.72
CA GLU A 266 -28.01 28.88 55.65
C GLU A 266 -29.28 29.59 55.19
N ALA A 267 -29.17 30.83 54.70
CA ALA A 267 -30.31 31.56 54.13
C ALA A 267 -30.87 30.88 52.86
N ALA A 268 -30.01 30.29 52.02
CA ALA A 268 -30.44 29.53 50.84
C ALA A 268 -31.06 28.18 51.21
N MET A 269 -30.52 27.45 52.19
CA MET A 269 -31.12 26.20 52.68
C MET A 269 -32.47 26.43 53.39
N ALA A 270 -32.63 27.55 54.11
CA ALA A 270 -33.92 27.97 54.67
C ALA A 270 -34.95 28.26 53.56
N ARG A 271 -34.54 28.95 52.48
CA ARG A 271 -35.40 29.20 51.31
C ARG A 271 -35.78 27.94 50.53
N VAL A 272 -34.89 26.95 50.45
CA VAL A 272 -35.18 25.65 49.80
C VAL A 272 -36.07 24.78 50.69
N ARG A 273 -35.89 24.80 52.02
CA ARG A 273 -36.81 24.13 52.97
C ARG A 273 -38.21 24.77 52.93
N ALA A 274 -38.30 26.10 52.83
CA ALA A 274 -39.56 26.80 52.63
C ALA A 274 -40.21 26.52 51.27
N LYS A 275 -39.43 26.35 50.19
CA LYS A 275 -39.95 25.92 48.87
C LYS A 275 -40.37 24.45 48.83
N LYS A 276 -39.65 23.55 49.53
CA LYS A 276 -40.01 22.13 49.63
C LYS A 276 -41.22 21.88 50.53
N ALA A 277 -41.50 22.74 51.50
CA ALA A 277 -42.75 22.70 52.28
C ALA A 277 -43.98 23.20 51.50
N GLY A 278 -43.81 23.70 50.26
CA GLY A 278 -44.90 24.21 49.43
C GLY A 278 -44.95 23.67 47.99
N GLN A 279 -44.12 22.69 47.62
CA GLN A 279 -44.12 22.10 46.27
C GLN A 279 -43.81 20.60 46.31
N ASP A 280 -44.83 19.79 46.59
CA ASP A 280 -44.96 18.48 45.94
C ASP A 280 -45.43 18.74 44.50
N SER A 281 -44.50 18.87 43.56
CA SER A 281 -44.84 18.67 42.15
C SER A 281 -43.65 18.09 41.40
N ALA A 282 -43.92 16.96 40.75
CA ALA A 282 -43.13 16.37 39.69
C ALA A 282 -42.74 17.43 38.65
N PRO A 283 -41.62 17.27 37.93
CA PRO A 283 -41.23 18.23 36.89
C PRO A 283 -42.31 18.29 35.80
N LYS A 284 -43.16 19.34 35.86
CA LYS A 284 -44.11 19.72 34.81
C LYS A 284 -43.33 20.23 33.60
N ASN A 285 -42.94 19.32 32.72
CA ASN A 285 -42.47 19.68 31.39
C ASN A 285 -43.06 18.73 30.34
N THR A 286 -44.37 18.52 30.41
CA THR A 286 -45.16 17.74 29.44
C THR A 286 -46.49 18.41 29.06
N ASP A 287 -46.89 19.50 29.72
CA ASP A 287 -48.29 19.99 29.66
C ASP A 287 -48.60 20.93 28.48
N ASN A 288 -47.65 21.16 27.55
CA ASN A 288 -47.90 21.93 26.32
C ASN A 288 -46.93 21.50 25.19
N LEU A 289 -47.03 20.25 24.75
CA LEU A 289 -46.31 19.73 23.58
C LEU A 289 -47.21 19.81 22.34
N THR A 290 -46.68 20.33 21.23
CA THR A 290 -47.37 20.26 19.93
C THR A 290 -47.46 18.80 19.46
N PRO A 291 -48.44 18.42 18.60
CA PRO A 291 -48.61 17.03 18.16
C PRO A 291 -47.35 16.41 17.53
N ALA A 292 -46.50 17.24 16.91
CA ALA A 292 -45.22 16.82 16.35
C ALA A 292 -44.17 16.50 17.43
N GLN A 293 -44.15 17.26 18.52
CA GLN A 293 -43.24 17.04 19.64
C GLN A 293 -43.64 15.80 20.45
N GLN A 294 -44.94 15.55 20.61
CA GLN A 294 -45.43 14.33 21.27
C GLN A 294 -44.96 13.06 20.53
N ARG A 295 -45.09 13.06 19.20
CA ARG A 295 -44.62 11.93 18.37
C ARG A 295 -43.12 11.68 18.48
N GLN A 296 -42.30 12.72 18.61
CA GLN A 296 -40.85 12.57 18.78
C GLN A 296 -40.49 11.99 20.15
N VAL A 297 -41.25 12.34 21.19
CA VAL A 297 -41.08 11.75 22.53
C VAL A 297 -41.47 10.27 22.51
N ASP A 298 -42.63 9.94 21.92
CA ASP A 298 -43.11 8.57 21.80
C ASP A 298 -42.12 7.69 21.00
N GLU A 299 -41.54 8.21 19.91
CA GLU A 299 -40.52 7.50 19.12
C GLU A 299 -39.21 7.31 19.91
N ALA A 300 -38.79 8.32 20.67
CA ALA A 300 -37.60 8.24 21.50
C ALA A 300 -37.76 7.22 22.65
N ASP A 301 -38.94 7.16 23.25
CA ASP A 301 -39.25 6.21 24.32
C ASP A 301 -39.42 4.78 23.78
N ALA A 302 -40.04 4.60 22.61
CA ALA A 302 -40.07 3.31 21.93
C ALA A 302 -38.65 2.79 21.62
N ARG A 303 -37.73 3.66 21.19
CA ARG A 303 -36.32 3.30 20.98
C ARG A 303 -35.60 2.93 22.28
N ARG A 304 -35.88 3.61 23.40
CA ARG A 304 -35.31 3.26 24.70
C ARG A 304 -35.83 1.93 25.21
N GLN A 305 -37.13 1.69 25.12
CA GLN A 305 -37.74 0.42 25.53
C GLN A 305 -37.22 -0.75 24.67
N ALA A 306 -37.06 -0.55 23.36
CA ALA A 306 -36.47 -1.55 22.48
C ALA A 306 -35.00 -1.86 22.83
N ARG A 307 -34.20 -0.84 23.23
CA ARG A 307 -32.83 -1.05 23.72
C ARG A 307 -32.81 -1.80 25.05
N GLN A 308 -33.66 -1.43 25.99
CA GLN A 308 -33.76 -2.11 27.29
C GLN A 308 -34.24 -3.57 27.15
N ARG A 309 -35.18 -3.86 26.25
CA ARG A 309 -35.62 -5.23 25.94
C ARG A 309 -34.51 -6.08 25.30
N LYS A 310 -33.61 -5.47 24.51
CA LYS A 310 -32.43 -6.15 23.96
C LYS A 310 -31.34 -6.39 25.01
N GLU A 311 -31.21 -5.52 26.00
CA GLU A 311 -30.19 -5.64 27.06
C GLU A 311 -30.60 -6.59 28.21
N ASN A 312 -31.89 -6.94 28.37
CA ASN A 312 -32.36 -7.85 29.43
C ASN A 312 -33.53 -8.77 28.99
N PRO A 313 -33.27 -9.88 28.28
CA PRO A 313 -34.32 -10.81 27.83
C PRO A 313 -34.88 -11.77 28.91
N ALA A 314 -34.47 -11.68 30.17
CA ALA A 314 -34.72 -12.73 31.19
C ALA A 314 -35.77 -12.37 32.27
N LYS A 315 -36.85 -11.65 31.93
CA LYS A 315 -37.89 -11.30 32.92
C LYS A 315 -39.34 -11.50 32.48
N ASP A 316 -39.59 -12.29 31.45
CA ASP A 316 -40.98 -12.54 31.01
C ASP A 316 -41.24 -14.01 30.69
N THR A 317 -41.07 -14.87 31.70
CA THR A 317 -41.78 -16.16 31.79
C THR A 317 -42.05 -16.46 33.26
N GLY A 318 -43.30 -16.27 33.68
CA GLY A 318 -43.76 -16.67 35.00
C GLY A 318 -45.23 -16.35 35.19
N GLU A 319 -46.10 -17.29 34.78
CA GLU A 319 -47.26 -17.78 35.54
C GLU A 319 -48.24 -18.54 34.62
N SER A 320 -48.07 -19.86 34.53
CA SER A 320 -49.22 -20.75 34.38
C SER A 320 -49.06 -21.90 35.37
N GLN A 321 -49.92 -21.86 36.39
CA GLN A 321 -50.06 -22.91 37.39
C GLN A 321 -50.96 -24.04 36.86
N ALA A 322 -50.69 -25.23 37.41
CA ALA A 322 -51.57 -26.38 37.59
C ALA A 322 -51.85 -27.29 36.39
N ALA A 323 -51.29 -28.50 36.42
CA ALA A 323 -52.00 -29.68 36.92
C ALA A 323 -51.07 -30.90 36.93
N ASN A 324 -50.95 -31.51 38.10
CA ASN A 324 -50.25 -32.76 38.35
C ASN A 324 -51.31 -33.85 38.46
N THR A 325 -51.32 -34.82 37.55
CA THR A 325 -52.02 -36.10 37.76
C THR A 325 -51.27 -37.24 37.07
N GLN A 326 -50.81 -38.10 37.97
CA GLN A 326 -50.37 -39.49 37.91
C GLN A 326 -50.77 -40.38 36.72
N ASP A 327 -49.93 -41.42 36.59
CA ASP A 327 -50.17 -42.77 36.08
C ASP A 327 -49.89 -43.08 34.60
N ARG A 328 -48.81 -43.86 34.46
CA ARG A 328 -48.63 -44.90 33.44
C ARG A 328 -48.72 -46.25 34.20
N PRO A 329 -49.32 -47.30 33.63
CA PRO A 329 -48.53 -48.12 32.71
C PRO A 329 -49.32 -48.73 31.53
N GLN A 330 -48.52 -49.23 30.57
CA GLN A 330 -48.84 -49.83 29.26
C GLN A 330 -49.01 -48.80 28.14
#